data_AF-A0A0A2XUY0-F1
#
_entry.id   AF-A0A0A2XUY0-F1
#
_cell.length_a   1.000
_cell.length_b   1.000
_cell.length_c   1.000
_cell.angle_alpha   90.00
_cell.angle_beta   90.00
_cell.angle_gamma   90.00
#
_symmetry.space_group_name_H-M   'P 1'
#
loop_
_entity.id
_entity.type
_entity.pdbx_description
1 polymer ?
#
loop_
_entity_poly.entity_id
_entity_poly.type
_entity_poly.pdbx_seq_one_letter_code
_entity_poly.pdbx_strand_id
1 'polypeptide(L)'
;MRNPIQKRLANLESWQQCVFMACLCERMYPNFAMFCNIIEQPQQAKVYHNILNLVWEHLTIKGANINFEHQLEKFEQVIPDINDYDFFGIVPAVDACEALSDLLHALIGGESLEQAVKISVLSLQTIVSLLETEENRHFSDDELKNNELIIDELDIQWAIYRTLNELEKRDVEVINGLKNEIRATKMSNIGVELSN
;
A
#
# COMPACT_ATOMS: atom_id res chain seq x y z
N MET A 1 15.11 9.87 -5.40
CA MET A 1 14.04 10.39 -6.28
C MET A 1 12.86 10.98 -5.48
N ARG A 2 12.51 12.28 -5.63
CA ARG A 2 11.25 12.83 -5.10
C ARG A 2 10.21 12.87 -6.22
N ASN A 3 9.19 12.01 -6.17
CA ASN A 3 8.09 12.04 -7.13
C ASN A 3 7.25 13.31 -6.88
N PRO A 4 6.92 14.08 -7.94
CA PRO A 4 6.13 15.29 -7.79
C PRO A 4 4.72 15.06 -7.20
N ILE A 5 4.21 13.84 -7.17
CA ILE A 5 2.94 13.51 -6.52
C ILE A 5 2.97 13.73 -5.01
N GLN A 6 4.10 13.47 -4.34
CA GLN A 6 4.17 13.55 -2.87
C GLN A 6 3.93 14.97 -2.37
N LYS A 7 4.35 15.98 -3.15
CA LYS A 7 4.04 17.38 -2.87
C LYS A 7 2.58 17.72 -3.10
N ARG A 8 1.92 17.02 -4.03
CA ARG A 8 0.52 17.26 -4.41
C ARG A 8 -0.48 16.55 -3.50
N LEU A 9 -0.07 15.54 -2.74
CA LEU A 9 -0.92 14.90 -1.72
C LEU A 9 -1.43 15.91 -0.67
N ALA A 10 -0.72 17.03 -0.46
CA ALA A 10 -1.18 18.12 0.39
C ALA A 10 -2.44 18.84 -0.13
N ASN A 11 -2.79 18.67 -1.41
CA ASN A 11 -4.03 19.19 -1.99
C ASN A 11 -5.24 18.29 -1.72
N LEU A 12 -5.01 17.06 -1.27
CA LEU A 12 -6.07 16.14 -0.89
C LEU A 12 -6.49 16.39 0.56
N GLU A 13 -7.79 16.26 0.83
CA GLU A 13 -8.33 16.17 2.18
C GLU A 13 -7.92 14.85 2.85
N SER A 14 -7.98 14.80 4.19
CA SER A 14 -7.58 13.63 4.97
C SER A 14 -8.26 12.32 4.53
N TRP A 15 -9.53 12.37 4.13
CA TRP A 15 -10.21 11.16 3.67
C TRP A 15 -9.74 10.70 2.29
N GLN A 16 -9.39 11.63 1.39
CA GLN A 16 -8.80 11.31 0.09
C GLN A 16 -7.41 10.72 0.28
N GLN A 17 -6.61 11.27 1.22
CA GLN A 17 -5.32 10.71 1.59
C GLN A 17 -5.46 9.27 2.11
N CYS A 18 -6.47 8.99 2.97
CA CYS A 18 -6.74 7.63 3.42
C CYS A 18 -7.17 6.68 2.30
N VAL A 19 -7.96 7.13 1.32
CA VAL A 19 -8.31 6.32 0.15
C VAL A 19 -7.07 6.03 -0.69
N PHE A 20 -6.21 7.04 -0.92
CA PHE A 20 -4.95 6.89 -1.64
C PHE A 20 -4.05 5.83 -0.96
N MET A 21 -3.86 5.93 0.35
CA MET A 21 -3.11 4.96 1.15
C MET A 21 -3.72 3.55 1.07
N ALA A 22 -5.05 3.44 1.18
CA ALA A 22 -5.74 2.16 1.09
C ALA A 22 -5.57 1.49 -0.28
N CYS A 23 -5.58 2.26 -1.37
CA CYS A 23 -5.26 1.75 -2.71
C CYS A 23 -3.84 1.17 -2.79
N LEU A 24 -2.85 1.84 -2.20
CA LEU A 24 -1.47 1.34 -2.21
C LEU A 24 -1.28 0.12 -1.32
N CYS A 25 -1.94 0.06 -0.15
CA CYS A 25 -1.94 -1.14 0.68
C CYS A 25 -2.59 -2.33 -0.06
N GLU A 26 -3.69 -2.10 -0.78
CA GLU A 26 -4.34 -3.13 -1.59
C GLU A 26 -3.43 -3.62 -2.73
N ARG A 27 -2.67 -2.71 -3.33
CA ARG A 27 -1.68 -3.04 -4.35
C ARG A 27 -0.48 -3.79 -3.77
N MET A 28 -0.03 -3.50 -2.56
CA MET A 28 1.11 -4.20 -1.93
C MET A 28 0.71 -5.54 -1.28
N TYR A 29 -0.58 -5.77 -1.02
CA TYR A 29 -1.09 -6.99 -0.41
C TYR A 29 -0.57 -8.31 -1.03
N PRO A 30 -0.47 -8.48 -2.38
CA PRO A 30 0.04 -9.71 -2.97
C PRO A 30 1.44 -10.09 -2.48
N ASN A 31 2.29 -9.12 -2.15
CA ASN A 31 3.64 -9.37 -1.63
C ASN A 31 3.58 -10.13 -0.30
N PHE A 32 2.78 -9.61 0.64
CA PHE A 32 2.58 -10.24 1.94
C PHE A 32 1.87 -11.59 1.81
N ALA A 33 0.86 -11.68 0.94
CA ALA A 33 0.15 -12.94 0.71
C ALA A 33 1.07 -14.05 0.15
N MET A 34 1.95 -13.71 -0.81
CA MET A 34 2.93 -14.65 -1.35
C MET A 34 3.92 -15.09 -0.27
N PHE A 35 4.46 -14.16 0.52
CA PHE A 35 5.32 -14.48 1.65
C PHE A 35 4.65 -15.45 2.63
N CYS A 36 3.43 -15.15 3.07
CA CYS A 36 2.64 -16.01 3.95
C CYS A 36 2.43 -17.41 3.37
N ASN A 37 2.26 -17.53 2.05
CA ASN A 37 2.14 -18.83 1.39
C ASN A 37 3.46 -19.61 1.41
N ILE A 38 4.60 -18.94 1.15
CA ILE A 38 5.94 -19.56 1.18
C ILE A 38 6.27 -20.10 2.57
N ILE A 39 5.93 -19.36 3.63
CA ILE A 39 6.18 -19.77 5.02
C ILE A 39 5.08 -20.69 5.59
N GLU A 40 4.16 -21.16 4.75
CA GLU A 40 3.04 -22.04 5.10
C GLU A 40 2.08 -21.48 6.17
N GLN A 41 1.93 -20.14 6.23
CA GLN A 41 1.05 -19.43 7.16
C GLN A 41 0.01 -18.53 6.43
N PRO A 42 -0.82 -19.07 5.52
CA PRO A 42 -1.78 -18.28 4.74
C PRO A 42 -2.85 -17.56 5.59
N GLN A 43 -3.01 -17.97 6.86
CA GLN A 43 -3.94 -17.31 7.77
C GLN A 43 -3.49 -15.89 8.15
N GLN A 44 -2.18 -15.60 8.14
CA GLN A 44 -1.66 -14.25 8.38
C GLN A 44 -2.08 -13.28 7.28
N ALA A 45 -2.01 -13.69 6.00
CA ALA A 45 -2.49 -12.90 4.87
C ALA A 45 -3.99 -12.55 4.98
N LYS A 46 -4.80 -13.42 5.59
CA LYS A 46 -6.22 -13.11 5.86
C LYS A 46 -6.39 -12.03 6.92
N VAL A 47 -5.50 -11.95 7.91
CA VAL A 47 -5.54 -10.88 8.92
C VAL A 47 -5.34 -9.53 8.24
N TYR A 48 -4.29 -9.41 7.41
CA TYR A 48 -4.04 -8.21 6.60
C TYR A 48 -5.26 -7.81 5.78
N HIS A 49 -5.78 -8.73 4.95
CA HIS A 49 -6.89 -8.42 4.06
C HIS A 49 -8.18 -8.07 4.81
N ASN A 50 -8.45 -8.71 5.96
CA ASN A 50 -9.61 -8.38 6.79
C ASN A 50 -9.51 -6.95 7.35
N ILE A 51 -8.35 -6.55 7.82
CA ILE A 51 -8.11 -5.18 8.32
C ILE A 51 -8.28 -4.18 7.18
N LEU A 52 -7.73 -4.47 6.00
CA LEU A 52 -7.90 -3.60 4.84
C LEU A 52 -9.38 -3.49 4.42
N ASN A 53 -10.16 -4.56 4.52
CA ASN A 53 -11.61 -4.51 4.31
C ASN A 53 -12.33 -3.61 5.33
N LEU A 54 -11.91 -3.63 6.60
CA LEU A 54 -12.43 -2.71 7.63
C LEU A 54 -12.08 -1.25 7.31
N VAL A 55 -10.88 -0.99 6.79
CA VAL A 55 -10.50 0.35 6.32
C VAL A 55 -11.44 0.80 5.18
N TRP A 56 -11.67 -0.06 4.18
CA TRP A 56 -12.63 0.25 3.11
C TRP A 56 -14.05 0.48 3.63
N GLU A 57 -14.48 -0.31 4.61
CA GLU A 57 -15.77 -0.13 5.28
C GLU A 57 -15.87 1.25 5.95
N HIS A 58 -14.84 1.66 6.69
CA HIS A 58 -14.77 2.98 7.31
C HIS A 58 -14.83 4.13 6.29
N LEU A 59 -14.20 3.96 5.13
CA LEU A 59 -14.16 4.98 4.09
C LEU A 59 -15.49 5.11 3.31
N THR A 60 -16.28 4.03 3.26
CA THR A 60 -17.48 3.96 2.40
C THR A 60 -18.81 3.94 3.18
N ILE A 61 -18.83 3.40 4.40
CA ILE A 61 -20.03 3.29 5.23
C ILE A 61 -20.08 4.43 6.24
N LYS A 62 -21.12 5.27 6.11
CA LYS A 62 -21.36 6.36 7.04
C LYS A 62 -21.68 5.81 8.44
N GLY A 63 -20.88 6.20 9.43
CA GLY A 63 -21.08 5.83 10.83
C GLY A 63 -20.48 4.49 11.24
N ALA A 64 -19.63 3.88 10.40
CA ALA A 64 -18.85 2.72 10.78
C ALA A 64 -17.96 3.04 12.00
N ASN A 65 -18.21 2.35 13.12
CA ASN A 65 -17.45 2.48 14.35
C ASN A 65 -16.50 1.30 14.48
N ILE A 66 -15.26 1.49 14.05
CA ILE A 66 -14.22 0.46 14.02
C ILE A 66 -13.15 0.84 15.03
N ASN A 67 -12.81 -0.08 15.93
CA ASN A 67 -11.71 0.11 16.86
C ASN A 67 -10.38 -0.24 16.15
N PHE A 68 -9.77 0.76 15.52
CA PHE A 68 -8.51 0.59 14.80
C PHE A 68 -7.30 0.37 15.72
N GLU A 69 -7.33 0.82 16.98
CA GLU A 69 -6.28 0.52 17.95
C GLU A 69 -6.20 -1.00 18.18
N HIS A 70 -7.35 -1.64 18.40
CA HIS A 70 -7.40 -3.09 18.56
C HIS A 70 -7.07 -3.86 17.27
N GLN A 71 -7.42 -3.32 16.09
CA GLN A 71 -7.01 -3.94 14.83
C GLN A 71 -5.49 -3.85 14.62
N LEU A 72 -4.87 -2.75 15.01
CA LEU A 72 -3.43 -2.56 14.94
C LEU A 72 -2.70 -3.54 15.88
N GLU A 73 -3.12 -3.65 17.15
CA GLU A 73 -2.54 -4.64 18.10
C GLU A 73 -2.58 -6.07 17.55
N LYS A 74 -3.68 -6.44 16.91
CA LYS A 74 -3.82 -7.75 16.26
C LYS A 74 -2.91 -7.88 15.04
N PHE A 75 -2.72 -6.80 14.30
CA PHE A 75 -1.91 -6.79 13.10
C PHE A 75 -0.42 -6.92 13.40
N GLU A 76 0.08 -6.24 14.43
CA GLU A 76 1.47 -6.31 14.87
C GLU A 76 1.92 -7.75 15.16
N GLN A 77 1.01 -8.63 15.60
CA GLN A 77 1.31 -10.05 15.85
C GLN A 77 1.58 -10.87 14.58
N VAL A 78 1.21 -10.37 13.39
CA VAL A 78 1.45 -11.05 12.10
C VAL A 78 2.52 -10.38 11.25
N ILE A 79 3.09 -9.26 11.71
CA ILE A 79 4.20 -8.60 11.02
C ILE A 79 5.45 -9.48 11.20
N PRO A 80 6.08 -9.94 10.10
CA PRO A 80 7.25 -10.80 10.21
C PRO A 80 8.50 -9.97 10.56
N ASP A 81 9.45 -10.59 11.28
CA ASP A 81 10.77 -9.99 11.49
C ASP A 81 11.65 -10.26 10.26
N ILE A 82 12.28 -9.21 9.74
CA ILE A 82 13.17 -9.30 8.57
C ILE A 82 14.37 -10.22 8.82
N ASN A 83 14.79 -10.39 10.08
CA ASN A 83 15.95 -11.20 10.45
C ASN A 83 15.63 -12.70 10.55
N ASP A 84 14.35 -13.08 10.50
CA ASP A 84 13.93 -14.48 10.63
C ASP A 84 13.97 -15.25 9.29
N TYR A 85 14.21 -14.57 8.16
CA TYR A 85 14.11 -15.15 6.82
C TYR A 85 15.24 -14.71 5.88
N ASP A 86 15.85 -15.67 5.19
CA ASP A 86 17.03 -15.44 4.32
C ASP A 86 16.68 -15.21 2.83
N PHE A 87 15.41 -15.01 2.48
CA PHE A 87 14.98 -14.81 1.09
C PHE A 87 14.34 -13.44 0.89
N PHE A 88 14.56 -12.83 -0.28
CA PHE A 88 14.16 -11.44 -0.56
C PHE A 88 12.67 -11.17 -0.31
N GLY A 89 11.78 -12.14 -0.52
CA GLY A 89 10.33 -12.00 -0.35
C GLY A 89 9.88 -11.50 1.04
N ILE A 90 10.73 -11.55 2.06
CA ILE A 90 10.47 -10.90 3.35
C ILE A 90 10.42 -9.37 3.26
N VAL A 91 11.28 -8.75 2.44
CA VAL A 91 11.36 -7.28 2.29
C VAL A 91 10.04 -6.68 1.81
N PRO A 92 9.47 -7.08 0.65
CA PRO A 92 8.21 -6.51 0.19
C PRO A 92 7.02 -6.92 1.07
N ALA A 93 7.14 -7.99 1.86
CA ALA A 93 6.14 -8.42 2.82
C ALA A 93 6.11 -7.51 4.06
N VAL A 94 7.29 -7.14 4.60
CA VAL A 94 7.43 -6.15 5.68
C VAL A 94 6.97 -4.78 5.20
N ASP A 95 7.40 -4.34 4.02
CA ASP A 95 6.98 -3.04 3.45
C ASP A 95 5.44 -2.94 3.31
N ALA A 96 4.79 -4.00 2.84
CA ALA A 96 3.34 -4.06 2.73
C ALA A 96 2.66 -3.93 4.11
N CYS A 97 3.24 -4.56 5.14
CA CYS A 97 2.76 -4.47 6.52
C CYS A 97 3.00 -3.08 7.12
N GLU A 98 4.18 -2.51 6.95
CA GLU A 98 4.48 -1.14 7.40
C GLU A 98 3.50 -0.13 6.80
N ALA A 99 3.20 -0.25 5.51
CA ALA A 99 2.23 0.62 4.85
C ALA A 99 0.83 0.54 5.48
N LEU A 100 0.34 -0.68 5.79
CA LEU A 100 -0.96 -0.83 6.42
C LEU A 100 -0.96 -0.29 7.86
N SER A 101 0.12 -0.51 8.62
CA SER A 101 0.27 0.06 9.95
C SER A 101 0.26 1.59 9.94
N ASP A 102 0.98 2.22 9.01
CA ASP A 102 1.00 3.67 8.82
C ASP A 102 -0.40 4.23 8.49
N LEU A 103 -1.17 3.51 7.66
CA LEU A 103 -2.56 3.84 7.39
C LEU A 103 -3.44 3.74 8.64
N LEU A 104 -3.29 2.68 9.45
CA LEU A 104 -4.02 2.55 10.71
C LEU A 104 -3.65 3.68 11.69
N HIS A 105 -2.37 4.04 11.80
CA HIS A 105 -1.92 5.17 12.59
C HIS A 105 -2.54 6.49 12.12
N ALA A 106 -2.64 6.72 10.80
CA ALA A 106 -3.33 7.89 10.26
C ALA A 106 -4.81 7.93 10.64
N LEU A 107 -5.49 6.78 10.66
CA LEU A 107 -6.90 6.68 11.04
C LEU A 107 -7.12 6.91 12.55
N ILE A 108 -6.14 6.55 13.39
CA ILE A 108 -6.20 6.72 14.85
C ILE A 108 -5.81 8.16 15.24
N GLY A 109 -4.68 8.65 14.72
CA GLY A 109 -4.05 9.91 15.13
C GLY A 109 -4.38 11.13 14.26
N GLY A 110 -4.92 10.94 13.06
CA GLY A 110 -5.34 12.03 12.15
C GLY A 110 -4.23 12.62 11.26
N GLU A 111 -2.98 12.17 11.39
CA GLU A 111 -1.82 12.66 10.62
C GLU A 111 -1.70 12.03 9.22
N SER A 112 -2.77 12.17 8.42
CA SER A 112 -2.94 11.47 7.14
C SER A 112 -1.97 11.87 6.03
N LEU A 113 -1.52 13.13 5.97
CA LEU A 113 -0.64 13.61 4.90
C LEU A 113 0.76 12.99 4.98
N GLU A 114 1.36 12.98 6.16
CA GLU A 114 2.71 12.44 6.37
C GLU A 114 2.74 10.95 6.03
N GLN A 115 1.75 10.19 6.52
CA GLN A 115 1.63 8.77 6.23
C GLN A 115 1.37 8.51 4.75
N ALA A 116 0.56 9.32 4.07
CA ALA A 116 0.34 9.16 2.64
C ALA A 116 1.62 9.37 1.81
N VAL A 117 2.46 10.34 2.20
CA VAL A 117 3.77 10.55 1.57
C VAL A 117 4.70 9.37 1.86
N LYS A 118 4.74 8.89 3.11
CA LYS A 118 5.57 7.76 3.52
C LYS A 118 5.22 6.50 2.71
N ILE A 119 3.95 6.13 2.65
CA ILE A 119 3.47 4.96 1.90
C ILE A 119 3.74 5.09 0.39
N SER A 120 3.54 6.27 -0.19
CA SER A 120 3.87 6.54 -1.60
C SER A 120 5.35 6.29 -1.92
N VAL A 121 6.24 6.71 -1.02
CA VAL A 121 7.69 6.51 -1.16
C VAL A 121 8.04 5.04 -0.91
N LEU A 122 7.45 4.40 0.10
CA LEU A 122 7.69 3.00 0.44
C LEU A 122 7.38 2.08 -0.75
N SER A 123 6.24 2.28 -1.42
CA SER A 123 5.87 1.48 -2.60
C SER A 123 6.93 1.54 -3.71
N LEU A 124 7.54 2.72 -3.93
CA LEU A 124 8.63 2.88 -4.90
C LEU A 124 9.94 2.28 -4.39
N GLN A 125 10.24 2.42 -3.10
CA GLN A 125 11.44 1.83 -2.48
C GLN A 125 11.43 0.31 -2.57
N THR A 126 10.28 -0.35 -2.40
CA THR A 126 10.16 -1.80 -2.58
C THR A 126 10.58 -2.24 -4.00
N ILE A 127 10.22 -1.47 -5.02
CA ILE A 127 10.64 -1.73 -6.41
C ILE A 127 12.15 -1.53 -6.57
N VAL A 128 12.70 -0.46 -6.00
CA VAL A 128 14.15 -0.23 -6.03
C VAL A 128 14.89 -1.39 -5.37
N SER A 129 14.44 -1.84 -4.19
CA SER A 129 15.02 -2.98 -3.48
C SER A 129 14.98 -4.27 -4.32
N LEU A 130 13.89 -4.50 -5.06
CA LEU A 130 13.81 -5.64 -5.99
C LEU A 130 14.87 -5.52 -7.09
N LEU A 131 14.89 -4.39 -7.80
CA LEU A 131 15.82 -4.16 -8.92
C LEU A 131 17.28 -4.29 -8.47
N GLU A 132 17.62 -3.71 -7.32
CA GLU A 132 18.96 -3.78 -6.74
C GLU A 132 19.35 -5.22 -6.37
N THR A 133 18.39 -6.01 -5.90
CA THR A 133 18.60 -7.42 -5.55
C THR A 133 18.76 -8.29 -6.80
N GLU A 134 17.95 -8.08 -7.84
CA GLU A 134 18.01 -8.85 -9.08
C GLU A 134 19.27 -8.56 -9.91
N GLU A 135 19.67 -7.30 -10.00
CA GLU A 135 20.86 -6.89 -10.76
C GLU A 135 22.14 -6.85 -9.90
N ASN A 136 22.03 -7.10 -8.59
CA ASN A 136 23.12 -7.07 -7.61
C ASN A 136 23.98 -5.79 -7.72
N ARG A 137 23.32 -4.64 -7.84
CA ARG A 137 23.96 -3.32 -7.96
C ARG A 137 23.02 -2.22 -7.47
N HIS A 138 23.57 -1.04 -7.21
CA HIS A 138 22.78 0.16 -6.97
C HIS A 138 22.41 0.87 -8.28
N PHE A 139 21.28 1.56 -8.26
CA PHE A 139 20.80 2.39 -9.36
C PHE A 139 20.93 3.87 -9.03
N SER A 140 21.28 4.67 -10.03
CA SER A 140 21.20 6.12 -9.93
C SER A 140 19.75 6.61 -10.06
N ASP A 141 19.49 7.81 -9.53
CA ASP A 141 18.17 8.46 -9.64
C ASP A 141 17.71 8.63 -11.10
N ASP A 142 18.63 8.76 -12.07
CA ASP A 142 18.27 8.93 -13.48
C ASP A 142 17.97 7.60 -14.19
N GLU A 143 18.60 6.50 -13.77
CA GLU A 143 18.23 5.16 -14.25
C GLU A 143 16.85 4.77 -13.74
N LEU A 144 16.58 4.99 -12.44
CA LEU A 144 15.29 4.65 -11.83
C LEU A 144 14.12 5.40 -12.48
N LYS A 145 14.29 6.68 -12.84
CA LYS A 145 13.26 7.47 -13.54
C LYS A 145 12.84 6.88 -14.90
N ASN A 146 13.72 6.12 -15.54
CA ASN A 146 13.48 5.52 -16.85
C ASN A 146 13.14 4.02 -16.77
N ASN A 147 13.08 3.44 -15.56
CA ASN A 147 12.73 2.05 -15.35
C ASN A 147 11.22 1.83 -15.48
N GLU A 148 10.81 0.77 -16.19
CA GLU A 148 9.40 0.49 -16.49
C GLU A 148 8.55 0.28 -15.23
N LEU A 149 9.02 -0.52 -14.26
CA LEU A 149 8.27 -0.77 -13.01
C LEU A 149 8.07 0.52 -12.20
N ILE A 150 9.08 1.38 -12.18
CA ILE A 150 8.99 2.68 -11.51
C ILE A 150 7.97 3.57 -12.24
N ILE A 151 8.03 3.65 -13.57
CA ILE A 151 7.08 4.44 -14.36
C ILE A 151 5.64 3.94 -14.14
N ASP A 152 5.41 2.64 -14.19
CA ASP A 152 4.11 2.03 -13.98
C ASP A 152 3.55 2.34 -12.58
N GLU A 153 4.38 2.23 -11.55
CA GLU A 153 3.99 2.57 -10.18
C GLU A 153 3.65 4.06 -10.02
N LEU A 154 4.46 4.93 -10.64
CA LEU A 154 4.19 6.37 -10.67
C LEU A 154 2.86 6.67 -11.37
N ASP A 155 2.59 6.04 -12.50
CA ASP A 155 1.37 6.23 -13.30
C ASP A 155 0.12 5.79 -12.54
N ILE A 156 0.19 4.66 -11.82
CA ILE A 156 -0.90 4.20 -10.95
C ILE A 156 -1.15 5.18 -9.81
N GLN A 157 -0.11 5.60 -9.10
CA GLN A 157 -0.24 6.62 -8.04
C GLN A 157 -0.88 7.91 -8.59
N TRP A 158 -0.47 8.33 -9.79
CA TRP A 158 -1.01 9.49 -10.48
C TRP A 158 -2.47 9.34 -10.91
N ALA A 159 -2.87 8.16 -11.38
CA ALA A 159 -4.26 7.86 -11.70
C ALA A 159 -5.13 7.98 -10.44
N ILE A 160 -4.73 7.35 -9.34
CA ILE A 160 -5.44 7.42 -8.05
C ILE A 160 -5.56 8.87 -7.58
N TYR A 161 -4.45 9.62 -7.56
CA TYR A 161 -4.45 11.02 -7.14
C TYR A 161 -5.39 11.88 -7.97
N ARG A 162 -5.37 11.76 -9.31
CA ARG A 162 -6.23 12.55 -10.19
C ARG A 162 -7.70 12.29 -9.92
N THR A 163 -8.09 11.01 -9.88
CA THR A 163 -9.46 10.61 -9.56
C THR A 163 -9.91 11.18 -8.23
N LEU A 164 -9.06 11.11 -7.19
CA LEU A 164 -9.39 11.65 -5.87
C LEU A 164 -9.46 13.17 -5.85
N ASN A 165 -8.53 13.86 -6.49
CA ASN A 165 -8.44 15.32 -6.51
C ASN A 165 -9.62 15.97 -7.26
N GLU A 166 -10.29 15.25 -8.15
CA GLU A 166 -11.51 15.69 -8.82
C GLU A 166 -12.77 15.56 -7.95
N LEU A 167 -12.71 14.80 -6.84
CA LEU A 167 -13.84 14.64 -5.93
C LEU A 167 -13.94 15.81 -4.95
N GLU A 168 -15.04 16.55 -5.02
CA GLU A 168 -15.35 17.60 -4.03
C GLU A 168 -15.88 17.04 -2.70
N LYS A 169 -16.39 15.81 -2.71
CA LYS A 169 -16.96 15.13 -1.54
C LYS A 169 -16.77 13.63 -1.65
N ARG A 170 -16.93 12.92 -0.53
CA ARG A 170 -16.93 11.46 -0.51
C ARG A 170 -17.99 10.90 -1.45
N ASP A 171 -17.54 10.18 -2.47
CA ASP A 171 -18.38 9.43 -3.39
C ASP A 171 -18.06 7.94 -3.27
N VAL A 172 -19.04 7.20 -2.73
CA VAL A 172 -18.88 5.76 -2.44
C VAL A 172 -18.75 4.94 -3.71
N GLU A 173 -19.37 5.37 -4.81
CA GLU A 173 -19.30 4.66 -6.09
C GLU A 173 -17.88 4.76 -6.66
N VAL A 174 -17.30 5.97 -6.66
CA VAL A 174 -15.94 6.20 -7.14
C VAL A 174 -14.90 5.50 -6.27
N ILE A 175 -15.02 5.57 -4.93
CA ILE A 175 -14.10 4.89 -4.00
C ILE A 175 -14.14 3.36 -4.22
N ASN A 176 -15.33 2.78 -4.35
CA ASN A 176 -15.46 1.35 -4.66
C ASN A 176 -14.94 1.01 -6.05
N GLY A 177 -15.10 1.91 -7.03
CA GLY A 177 -14.51 1.79 -8.36
C GLY A 177 -12.99 1.64 -8.30
N LEU A 178 -12.30 2.56 -7.62
CA LEU A 178 -10.85 2.52 -7.40
C LEU A 178 -10.43 1.22 -6.71
N LYS A 179 -11.11 0.85 -5.61
CA LYS A 179 -10.85 -0.40 -4.89
C LYS A 179 -10.94 -1.62 -5.81
N ASN A 180 -12.01 -1.70 -6.60
CA ASN A 180 -12.26 -2.85 -7.48
C ASN A 180 -11.26 -2.91 -8.64
N GLU A 181 -10.86 -1.76 -9.20
CA GLU A 181 -9.85 -1.66 -10.24
C GLU A 181 -8.50 -2.20 -9.75
N ILE A 182 -8.03 -1.75 -8.58
CA ILE A 182 -6.77 -2.24 -7.99
C ILE A 182 -6.85 -3.75 -7.70
N ARG A 183 -7.96 -4.24 -7.15
CA ARG A 183 -8.17 -5.67 -6.87
C ARG A 183 -8.23 -6.53 -8.14
N ALA A 184 -8.78 -5.99 -9.22
CA ALA A 184 -8.93 -6.72 -10.49
C ALA A 184 -7.56 -7.01 -11.13
N THR A 185 -6.59 -6.12 -10.94
CA THR A 185 -5.23 -6.27 -11.44
C THR A 185 -4.51 -7.47 -10.82
N LYS A 186 -4.79 -7.81 -9.55
CA LYS A 186 -4.20 -8.94 -8.80
C LYS A 186 -2.67 -8.98 -8.77
N MET A 187 -2.01 -7.88 -9.12
CA MET A 187 -0.57 -7.78 -9.26
C MET A 187 -0.05 -6.64 -8.39
N SER A 188 1.04 -6.89 -7.69
CA SER A 188 1.65 -5.88 -6.82
C SER A 188 2.49 -4.84 -7.55
N ASN A 189 2.99 -3.87 -6.77
CA ASN A 189 4.01 -2.91 -7.19
C ASN A 189 5.27 -3.56 -7.75
N ILE A 190 5.60 -4.79 -7.33
CA ILE A 190 6.77 -5.55 -7.80
C ILE A 190 6.40 -6.74 -8.70
N GLY A 191 5.19 -6.76 -9.27
CA GLY A 191 4.79 -7.81 -10.23
C GLY A 191 4.37 -9.14 -9.61
N VAL A 192 4.19 -9.22 -8.29
CA VAL A 192 3.71 -10.46 -7.63
C VAL A 192 2.22 -10.66 -7.90
N GLU A 193 1.86 -11.78 -8.50
CA GLU A 193 0.47 -12.14 -8.81
C GLU A 193 -0.17 -12.98 -7.69
N LEU A 194 -1.41 -12.61 -7.30
CA LEU A 194 -2.24 -13.47 -6.46
C LEU A 194 -2.78 -14.65 -7.29
N SER A 195 -2.35 -15.86 -6.94
CA SER A 195 -2.95 -17.09 -7.47
C SER A 195 -4.39 -17.24 -6.95
N ASN A 196 -5.33 -17.55 -7.86
CA ASN A 196 -6.75 -17.79 -7.54
C ASN A 196 -6.96 -19.02 -6.66
#